data_AF-A0A183HR83-F1
#
_entry.id   AF-A0A183HR83-F1
#
_cell.length_a   1.000
_cell.length_b   1.000
_cell.length_c   1.000
_cell.angle_alpha   90.00
_cell.angle_beta   90.00
_cell.angle_gamma   90.00
#
_symmetry.space_group_name_H-M   'P 1'
#
loop_
_entity.id
_entity.type
_entity.pdbx_description
1 polymer ?
#
loop_
_entity_poly.entity_id
_entity_poly.type
_entity_poly.pdbx_seq_one_letter_code
_entity_poly.pdbx_strand_id
1 'polypeptide(L)'
;MHDINEYLAAIALTLANDRISDVRKEATLLLAKILGKFVSEEWASDYCNSCRTADMSFIPITDSFINDIVKGFARSMNWRRRQTFALFCEKSLEAGVLSYDQFSSLLLNDLIKLAGDSVANVRLAFVRSLSKTRGGYAFRGSCDSSIIHQSLEILLSDKDVDCRRAARISLGIPDTENAVNVSLSNISIFYFMIYVSGYYEFVVLYPQ
;
A
#
# COMPACT_ATOMS: atom_id res chain seq x y z
N MET A 1 12.72 -27.01 -0.77
CA MET A 1 11.73 -25.90 -0.89
C MET A 1 12.38 -24.54 -0.69
N HIS A 2 13.35 -24.39 0.23
CA HIS A 2 14.15 -23.17 0.38
C HIS A 2 14.73 -22.65 -0.94
N ASP A 3 15.43 -23.50 -1.71
CA ASP A 3 16.04 -23.09 -2.98
C ASP A 3 15.01 -22.56 -4.01
N ILE A 4 13.83 -23.19 -4.07
CA ILE A 4 12.76 -22.78 -4.99
C ILE A 4 12.25 -21.39 -4.61
N ASN A 5 12.03 -21.12 -3.32
CA ASN A 5 11.60 -19.81 -2.85
C ASN A 5 12.68 -18.73 -3.07
N GLU A 6 13.97 -19.09 -2.95
CA GLU A 6 15.09 -18.19 -3.19
C GLU A 6 15.22 -17.80 -4.67
N TYR A 7 15.18 -18.76 -5.60
CA TYR A 7 15.20 -18.47 -7.03
C TYR A 7 13.96 -17.70 -7.49
N LEU A 8 12.77 -18.05 -6.97
CA LEU A 8 11.54 -17.33 -7.25
C LEU A 8 11.60 -15.88 -6.72
N ALA A 9 12.17 -15.67 -5.54
CA ALA A 9 12.38 -14.34 -4.97
C ALA A 9 13.29 -13.49 -5.86
N ALA A 10 14.43 -14.02 -6.30
CA ALA A 10 15.36 -13.30 -7.18
C ALA A 10 14.72 -12.90 -8.52
N ILE A 11 13.96 -13.80 -9.14
CA ILE A 11 13.22 -13.53 -10.38
C ILE A 11 12.15 -12.47 -10.14
N ALA A 12 11.36 -12.61 -9.07
CA ALA A 12 10.31 -11.67 -8.73
C ALA A 12 10.86 -10.27 -8.41
N LEU A 13 11.99 -10.16 -7.72
CA LEU A 13 12.70 -8.90 -7.47
C LEU A 13 13.13 -8.22 -8.77
N THR A 14 13.63 -9.01 -9.73
CA THR A 14 14.02 -8.52 -11.05
C THR A 14 12.81 -7.97 -11.82
N LEU A 15 11.71 -8.73 -11.88
CA LEU A 15 10.48 -8.36 -12.57
C LEU A 15 9.76 -7.17 -11.90
N ALA A 16 9.87 -7.02 -10.58
CA ALA A 16 9.33 -5.86 -9.86
C ALA A 16 10.02 -4.54 -10.26
N ASN A 17 11.17 -4.60 -10.94
CA ASN A 17 11.86 -3.45 -11.51
C ASN A 17 11.66 -3.30 -13.04
N ASP A 18 10.71 -4.03 -13.63
CA ASP A 18 10.44 -3.96 -15.07
C ASP A 18 9.94 -2.58 -15.50
N ARG A 19 10.12 -2.24 -16.78
CA ARG A 19 9.64 -0.99 -17.37
C ARG A 19 8.11 -0.99 -17.53
N ILE A 20 7.52 -2.15 -17.78
CA ILE A 20 6.09 -2.36 -17.97
C ILE A 20 5.40 -2.40 -16.61
N SER A 21 4.39 -1.55 -16.43
CA SER A 21 3.66 -1.43 -15.16
C SER A 21 2.99 -2.73 -14.74
N ASP A 22 2.37 -3.44 -15.69
CA ASP A 22 1.64 -4.66 -15.38
C ASP A 22 2.57 -5.82 -14.99
N VAL A 23 3.76 -5.90 -15.58
CA VAL A 23 4.80 -6.85 -15.14
C VAL A 23 5.18 -6.58 -13.70
N ARG A 24 5.39 -5.31 -13.33
CA ARG A 24 5.66 -4.95 -11.93
C ARG A 24 4.54 -5.36 -11.00
N LYS A 25 3.26 -5.17 -11.39
CA LYS A 25 2.10 -5.54 -10.56
C LYS A 25 2.09 -7.03 -10.25
N GLU A 26 2.25 -7.88 -11.26
CA GLU A 26 2.28 -9.34 -11.06
C GLU A 26 3.49 -9.79 -10.23
N ALA A 27 4.65 -9.20 -10.47
CA ALA A 27 5.85 -9.47 -9.70
C ALA A 27 5.69 -9.09 -8.22
N THR A 28 5.09 -7.93 -7.96
CA THR A 28 4.81 -7.46 -6.60
C THR A 28 3.83 -8.37 -5.85
N LEU A 29 2.81 -8.89 -6.53
CA LEU A 29 1.92 -9.91 -5.96
C LEU A 29 2.68 -11.19 -5.60
N LEU A 30 3.59 -11.63 -6.47
CA LEU A 30 4.43 -12.81 -6.19
C LEU A 30 5.35 -12.58 -4.99
N LEU A 31 6.01 -11.41 -4.91
CA LEU A 31 6.85 -11.05 -3.75
C LEU A 31 6.04 -11.07 -2.45
N ALA A 32 4.81 -10.56 -2.46
CA ALA A 32 3.95 -10.58 -1.26
C ALA A 32 3.65 -12.02 -0.84
N LYS A 33 3.31 -12.92 -1.78
CA LYS A 33 3.09 -14.34 -1.50
C LYS A 33 4.33 -15.03 -0.93
N ILE A 34 5.51 -14.72 -1.46
CA ILE A 34 6.79 -15.24 -0.95
C ILE A 34 7.01 -14.76 0.49
N LEU A 35 6.78 -13.48 0.78
CA LEU A 35 6.86 -12.94 2.13
C LEU A 35 5.91 -13.67 3.09
N GLY A 36 4.66 -13.84 2.69
CA GLY A 36 3.67 -14.58 3.50
C GLY A 36 4.10 -16.01 3.80
N LYS A 37 4.81 -16.67 2.87
CA LYS A 37 5.39 -18.00 3.11
C LYS A 37 6.49 -17.96 4.15
N PHE A 38 7.47 -17.08 4.03
CA PHE A 38 8.55 -16.94 5.02
C PHE A 38 8.00 -16.61 6.41
N VAL A 39 7.08 -15.66 6.50
CA VAL A 39 6.44 -15.31 7.76
C VAL A 39 5.66 -16.50 8.35
N SER A 40 4.90 -17.24 7.54
CA SER A 40 4.16 -18.41 8.03
C SER A 40 5.05 -19.53 8.57
N GLU A 41 6.26 -19.69 8.01
CA GLU A 41 7.22 -20.71 8.41
C GLU A 41 8.00 -20.28 9.67
N GLU A 42 8.42 -19.01 9.72
CA GLU A 42 9.29 -18.51 10.78
C GLU A 42 8.50 -18.09 12.04
N TRP A 43 7.41 -17.34 11.86
CA TRP A 43 6.64 -16.77 12.98
C TRP A 43 5.70 -17.78 13.64
N ALA A 44 5.33 -18.86 12.97
CA ALA A 44 4.61 -19.97 13.60
C ALA A 44 5.49 -20.70 14.65
N SER A 45 6.82 -20.64 14.51
CA SER A 45 7.77 -21.28 15.43
C SER A 45 8.07 -20.48 16.70
N ASP A 46 7.70 -19.19 16.73
CA ASP A 46 7.98 -18.31 17.87
C ASP A 46 6.91 -18.36 18.97
N TYR A 47 5.74 -18.97 18.70
CA TYR A 47 4.73 -19.22 19.74
C TYR A 47 5.14 -20.35 20.73
N CYS A 48 6.20 -21.12 20.43
CA CYS A 48 6.67 -22.21 21.29
C CYS A 48 8.06 -22.00 21.91
N ASN A 49 8.76 -20.89 21.63
CA ASN A 49 10.10 -20.66 22.16
C ASN A 49 10.25 -19.29 22.83
N SER A 50 9.65 -19.14 24.02
CA SER A 50 9.99 -18.07 24.98
C SER A 50 11.40 -18.20 25.58
N CYS A 51 12.28 -18.96 24.93
CA CYS A 51 13.62 -19.31 25.39
C CYS A 51 14.59 -19.41 24.20
N ARG A 52 14.63 -18.38 23.34
CA ARG A 52 15.81 -18.20 22.46
C ARG A 52 16.96 -17.66 23.31
N THR A 53 17.76 -18.60 23.79
CA THR A 53 19.14 -18.31 24.21
C THR A 53 19.89 -17.73 23.01
N ALA A 54 20.79 -16.80 23.31
CA ALA A 54 21.58 -16.05 22.35
C ALA A 54 22.47 -16.95 21.48
N ASP A 55 21.94 -17.49 20.39
CA ASP A 55 22.76 -17.94 19.26
C ASP A 55 22.80 -16.81 18.21
N MET A 56 23.97 -16.20 18.11
CA MET A 56 24.23 -14.90 17.46
C MET A 56 24.43 -15.01 15.93
N SER A 57 23.66 -15.84 15.22
CA SER A 57 23.84 -15.97 13.75
C SER A 57 22.61 -16.22 12.88
N PHE A 58 21.42 -16.48 13.45
CA PHE A 58 20.23 -16.68 12.61
C PHE A 58 19.54 -15.32 12.36
N ILE A 59 19.89 -14.67 11.25
CA ILE A 59 19.04 -13.62 10.68
C ILE A 59 17.87 -14.35 9.99
N PRO A 60 16.62 -14.16 10.43
CA PRO A 60 15.46 -14.76 9.76
C PRO A 60 15.48 -14.44 8.26
N ILE A 61 15.12 -15.41 7.42
CA ILE A 61 15.00 -15.24 5.96
C ILE A 61 14.01 -14.11 5.66
N THR A 62 12.96 -13.96 6.49
CA THR A 62 12.05 -12.80 6.43
C THR A 62 12.80 -11.48 6.54
N ASP A 63 13.70 -11.32 7.52
CA ASP A 63 14.41 -10.05 7.76
C ASP A 63 15.37 -9.73 6.61
N SER A 64 16.09 -10.73 6.09
CA SER A 64 16.94 -10.57 4.92
C SER A 64 16.13 -10.14 3.69
N PHE A 65 15.02 -10.82 3.42
CA PHE A 65 14.14 -10.53 2.30
C PHE A 65 13.50 -9.14 2.41
N ILE A 66 13.02 -8.75 3.60
CA ILE A 66 12.46 -7.42 3.86
C ILE A 66 13.53 -6.34 3.66
N ASN A 67 14.75 -6.56 4.14
CA ASN A 67 15.85 -5.62 3.95
C ASN A 67 16.18 -5.40 2.46
N ASP A 68 16.16 -6.46 1.65
CA ASP A 68 16.37 -6.37 0.20
C ASP A 68 15.24 -5.60 -0.49
N ILE A 69 13.98 -5.83 -0.08
CA ILE A 69 12.83 -5.07 -0.56
C ILE A 69 12.95 -3.59 -0.20
N VAL A 70 13.26 -3.26 1.05
CA VAL A 70 13.33 -1.89 1.54
C VAL A 70 14.49 -1.13 0.88
N LYS A 71 15.68 -1.73 0.80
CA LYS A 71 16.84 -1.12 0.14
C LYS A 71 16.64 -1.00 -1.37
N GLY A 72 16.09 -2.05 -1.99
CA GLY A 72 15.88 -2.13 -3.43
C GLY A 72 14.80 -1.17 -3.93
N PHE A 73 13.73 -0.99 -3.15
CA PHE A 73 12.54 -0.25 -3.56
C PHE A 73 12.27 1.00 -2.72
N ALA A 74 11.97 0.86 -1.42
CA ALA A 74 11.51 1.97 -0.57
C ALA A 74 12.51 3.12 -0.49
N ARG A 75 13.80 2.80 -0.34
CA ARG A 75 14.89 3.77 -0.16
C ARG A 75 15.62 4.11 -1.47
N SER A 76 15.08 3.66 -2.61
CA SER A 76 15.69 3.92 -3.91
C SER A 76 15.57 5.38 -4.33
N MET A 77 16.59 5.92 -4.99
CA MET A 77 16.51 7.23 -5.65
C MET A 77 15.50 7.24 -6.81
N ASN A 78 15.20 6.08 -7.40
CA ASN A 78 14.22 5.96 -8.48
C ASN A 78 12.79 5.95 -7.93
N TRP A 79 12.02 7.01 -8.22
CA TRP A 79 10.65 7.15 -7.75
C TRP A 79 9.72 6.00 -8.18
N ARG A 80 9.97 5.38 -9.35
CA ARG A 80 9.17 4.23 -9.80
C ARG A 80 9.33 3.03 -8.87
N ARG A 81 10.54 2.82 -8.34
CA ARG A 81 10.83 1.75 -7.38
C ARG A 81 10.16 2.04 -6.03
N ARG A 82 10.16 3.29 -5.57
CA ARG A 82 9.42 3.69 -4.36
C ARG A 82 7.91 3.50 -4.52
N GLN A 83 7.37 3.80 -5.70
CA GLN A 83 5.98 3.47 -6.05
C GLN A 83 5.72 1.96 -6.04
N THR A 84 6.64 1.14 -6.58
CA THR A 84 6.55 -0.33 -6.50
C THR A 84 6.51 -0.82 -5.04
N PHE A 85 7.27 -0.18 -4.14
CA PHE A 85 7.21 -0.52 -2.71
C PHE A 85 5.82 -0.27 -2.10
N ALA A 86 5.18 0.87 -2.41
CA ALA A 86 3.81 1.11 -1.95
C ALA A 86 2.83 0.05 -2.47
N LEU A 87 2.98 -0.37 -3.73
CA LEU A 87 2.19 -1.46 -4.30
C LEU A 87 2.47 -2.79 -3.60
N PHE A 88 3.72 -3.05 -3.20
CA PHE A 88 4.08 -4.23 -2.42
C PHE A 88 3.40 -4.25 -1.08
N CYS A 89 3.37 -3.12 -0.38
CA CYS A 89 2.63 -2.98 0.86
C CYS A 89 1.12 -3.20 0.66
N GLU A 90 0.54 -2.66 -0.41
CA GLU A 90 -0.87 -2.93 -0.80
C GLU A 90 -1.11 -4.44 -0.91
N LYS A 91 -0.26 -5.15 -1.65
CA LYS A 91 -0.42 -6.60 -1.90
C LYS A 91 -0.15 -7.47 -0.68
N SER A 92 0.72 -7.04 0.23
CA SER A 92 0.99 -7.73 1.50
C SER A 92 -0.15 -7.60 2.51
N LEU A 93 -0.96 -6.54 2.40
CA LEU A 93 -2.18 -6.35 3.21
C LEU A 93 -3.41 -6.97 2.53
N GLU A 94 -3.46 -7.00 1.20
CA GLU A 94 -4.49 -7.71 0.45
C GLU A 94 -4.43 -9.23 0.72
N ALA A 95 -5.59 -9.89 0.58
CA ALA A 95 -5.75 -11.34 0.72
C ALA A 95 -5.29 -11.95 2.07
N GLY A 96 -4.99 -11.14 3.08
CA GLY A 96 -4.56 -11.61 4.41
C GLY A 96 -3.19 -12.30 4.40
N VAL A 97 -2.31 -11.91 3.48
CA VAL A 97 -0.93 -12.44 3.39
C VAL A 97 -0.17 -12.21 4.70
N LEU A 98 -0.30 -11.01 5.28
CA LEU A 98 0.19 -10.68 6.61
C LEU A 98 -0.95 -10.26 7.53
N SER A 99 -0.81 -10.54 8.83
CA SER A 99 -1.58 -9.86 9.86
C SER A 99 -1.16 -8.39 9.97
N TYR A 100 -1.99 -7.56 10.60
CA TYR A 100 -1.62 -6.15 10.83
C TYR A 100 -0.38 -5.99 11.70
N ASP A 101 -0.21 -6.82 12.73
CA ASP A 101 0.97 -6.76 13.60
C ASP A 101 2.25 -7.14 12.85
N GLN A 102 2.17 -8.13 11.96
CA GLN A 102 3.26 -8.51 11.06
C GLN A 102 3.58 -7.40 10.06
N PHE A 103 2.56 -6.81 9.46
CA PHE A 103 2.76 -5.69 8.53
C PHE A 103 3.37 -4.46 9.23
N SER A 104 2.87 -4.13 10.42
CA SER A 104 3.33 -3.01 11.23
C SER A 104 4.82 -3.14 11.56
N SER A 105 5.21 -4.30 12.10
CA SER A 105 6.59 -4.59 12.47
C SER A 105 7.56 -4.61 11.28
N LEU A 106 7.14 -5.13 10.13
CA LEU A 106 8.03 -5.34 8.98
C LEU A 106 8.09 -4.18 7.99
N LEU A 107 6.97 -3.50 7.70
CA LEU A 107 6.84 -2.66 6.50
C LEU A 107 6.29 -1.25 6.75
N LEU A 108 5.47 -1.06 7.79
CA LEU A 108 4.73 0.19 7.98
C LEU A 108 5.63 1.41 8.12
N ASN A 109 6.74 1.30 8.87
CA ASN A 109 7.67 2.40 9.08
C ASN A 109 8.27 2.95 7.78
N ASP A 110 8.61 2.07 6.83
CA ASP A 110 9.11 2.51 5.52
C ASP A 110 7.98 2.96 4.60
N LEU A 111 6.75 2.44 4.75
CA LEU A 111 5.58 2.91 4.01
C LEU A 111 5.19 4.35 4.39
N ILE A 112 5.13 4.68 5.68
CA ILE A 112 4.74 6.01 6.17
C ILE A 112 5.66 7.10 5.61
N LYS A 113 6.96 6.81 5.44
CA LYS A 113 7.91 7.77 4.84
C LYS A 113 7.51 8.20 3.43
N LEU A 114 6.78 7.36 2.68
CA LEU A 114 6.30 7.70 1.34
C LEU A 114 5.19 8.76 1.35
N ALA A 115 4.52 8.99 2.48
CA ALA A 115 3.55 10.09 2.61
C ALA A 115 4.21 11.46 2.41
N GLY A 116 5.51 11.59 2.73
CA GLY A 116 6.29 12.82 2.55
C GLY A 116 7.16 12.84 1.30
N ASP A 117 6.97 11.93 0.34
CA ASP A 117 7.85 11.82 -0.84
C ASP A 117 7.83 13.09 -1.69
N SER A 118 8.95 13.44 -2.33
CA SER A 118 9.04 14.60 -3.23
C SER A 118 8.14 14.46 -4.47
N VAL A 119 7.88 13.22 -4.90
CA VAL A 119 7.11 12.89 -6.11
C VAL A 119 5.64 12.58 -5.76
N ALA A 120 4.71 13.33 -6.36
CA ALA A 120 3.27 13.18 -6.12
C ALA A 120 2.76 11.76 -6.39
N ASN A 121 3.19 11.13 -7.48
CA ASN A 121 2.84 9.76 -7.82
C ASN A 121 3.23 8.71 -6.76
N VAL A 122 4.25 9.00 -5.93
CA VAL A 122 4.66 8.14 -4.82
C VAL A 122 3.75 8.38 -3.62
N ARG A 123 3.46 9.65 -3.29
CA ARG A 123 2.50 10.00 -2.22
C ARG A 123 1.10 9.45 -2.51
N LEU A 124 0.65 9.53 -3.76
CA LEU A 124 -0.61 8.94 -4.21
C LEU A 124 -0.62 7.40 -4.07
N ALA A 125 0.52 6.75 -4.34
CA ALA A 125 0.64 5.31 -4.16
C ALA A 125 0.60 4.89 -2.69
N PHE A 126 1.22 5.68 -1.79
CA PHE A 126 1.08 5.50 -0.34
C PHE A 126 -0.40 5.50 0.07
N VAL A 127 -1.16 6.53 -0.33
CA VAL A 127 -2.58 6.62 0.02
C VAL A 127 -3.33 5.39 -0.49
N ARG A 128 -3.16 5.04 -1.77
CA ARG A 128 -3.83 3.88 -2.40
C ARG A 128 -3.52 2.56 -1.70
N SER A 129 -2.30 2.38 -1.22
CA SER A 129 -1.90 1.17 -0.48
C SER A 129 -2.67 0.98 0.82
N LEU A 130 -3.22 2.07 1.39
CA LEU A 130 -4.05 2.08 2.60
C LEU A 130 -5.56 2.09 2.27
N SER A 131 -5.97 2.65 1.12
CA SER A 131 -7.38 2.79 0.76
C SER A 131 -8.02 1.46 0.36
N LYS A 132 -7.29 0.58 -0.32
CA LYS A 132 -7.84 -0.71 -0.80
C LYS A 132 -7.83 -1.82 0.24
N THR A 133 -7.11 -1.64 1.33
CA THR A 133 -6.98 -2.61 2.43
C THR A 133 -8.17 -2.53 3.39
N ARG A 134 -9.38 -2.30 2.86
CA ARG A 134 -10.62 -1.93 3.58
C ARG A 134 -10.63 -0.46 4.04
N GLY A 135 -10.43 0.50 3.15
CA GLY A 135 -10.84 1.91 3.35
C GLY A 135 -10.33 2.58 4.63
N GLY A 136 -9.08 2.34 5.03
CA GLY A 136 -8.54 2.84 6.30
C GLY A 136 -9.10 2.16 7.56
N TYR A 137 -10.16 1.34 7.45
CA TYR A 137 -10.68 0.51 8.54
C TYR A 137 -9.71 -0.58 8.97
N ALA A 138 -8.79 -0.97 8.09
CA ALA A 138 -7.70 -1.93 8.38
C ALA A 138 -6.96 -1.59 9.68
N PHE A 139 -6.72 -0.31 9.91
CA PHE A 139 -5.93 0.17 11.04
C PHE A 139 -6.79 0.70 12.18
N ARG A 140 -8.13 0.67 12.07
CA ARG A 140 -9.03 1.23 13.07
C ARG A 140 -8.94 0.43 14.38
N GLY A 141 -8.47 1.09 15.44
CA GLY A 141 -8.25 0.45 16.75
C GLY A 141 -6.86 -0.19 16.92
N SER A 142 -5.99 -0.13 15.92
CA SER A 142 -4.56 -0.46 16.08
C SER A 142 -3.79 0.69 16.75
N CYS A 143 -2.64 0.39 17.36
CA CYS A 143 -1.71 1.41 17.87
C CYS A 143 -1.23 2.38 16.77
N ASP A 144 -1.19 1.91 15.52
CA ASP A 144 -0.73 2.67 14.35
C ASP A 144 -1.82 3.55 13.72
N SER A 145 -3.07 3.45 14.18
CA SER A 145 -4.18 4.21 13.63
C SER A 145 -3.90 5.71 13.65
N SER A 146 -3.24 6.22 14.69
CA SER A 146 -2.97 7.65 14.88
C SER A 146 -1.96 8.17 13.85
N ILE A 147 -0.84 7.48 13.65
CA ILE A 147 0.22 7.91 12.72
C ILE A 147 -0.25 7.81 11.26
N ILE A 148 -1.05 6.80 10.93
CA ILE A 148 -1.65 6.65 9.60
C ILE A 148 -2.67 7.76 9.36
N HIS A 149 -3.55 8.02 10.32
CA HIS A 149 -4.54 9.10 10.22
C HIS A 149 -3.87 10.46 10.06
N GLN A 150 -2.87 10.76 10.88
CA GLN A 150 -2.09 12.00 10.80
C GLN A 150 -1.40 12.15 9.43
N SER A 151 -0.85 11.06 8.88
CA SER A 151 -0.22 11.08 7.55
C SER A 151 -1.24 11.40 6.44
N LEU A 152 -2.45 10.86 6.54
CA LEU A 152 -3.55 11.16 5.60
C LEU A 152 -4.07 12.59 5.76
N GLU A 153 -4.17 13.11 6.99
CA GLU A 153 -4.58 14.49 7.25
C GLU A 153 -3.61 15.51 6.65
N ILE A 154 -2.30 15.27 6.75
CA ILE A 154 -1.28 16.12 6.11
C ILE A 154 -1.51 16.18 4.59
N LEU A 155 -1.86 15.05 3.98
CA LEU A 155 -2.13 14.95 2.54
C LEU A 155 -3.43 15.64 2.11
N LEU A 156 -4.32 16.03 3.02
CA LEU A 156 -5.49 16.86 2.67
C LEU A 156 -5.08 18.25 2.15
N SER A 157 -3.89 18.72 2.52
CA SER A 157 -3.32 20.00 2.08
C SER A 157 -2.18 19.81 1.07
N ASP A 158 -2.10 18.64 0.42
CA ASP A 158 -1.05 18.35 -0.56
C ASP A 158 -1.08 19.33 -1.76
N LYS A 159 0.08 19.62 -2.33
CA LYS A 159 0.19 20.44 -3.57
C LYS A 159 -0.51 19.79 -4.76
N ASP A 160 -0.57 18.47 -4.79
CA ASP A 160 -1.13 17.67 -5.87
C ASP A 160 -2.61 17.34 -5.60
N VAL A 161 -3.48 17.64 -6.58
CA VAL A 161 -4.94 17.49 -6.46
C VAL A 161 -5.33 16.02 -6.25
N ASP A 162 -4.69 15.09 -6.96
CA ASP A 162 -5.02 13.66 -6.86
C ASP A 162 -4.65 13.11 -5.47
N CYS A 163 -3.54 13.59 -4.90
CA CYS A 163 -3.15 13.25 -3.53
C CYS A 163 -4.20 13.73 -2.51
N ARG A 164 -4.62 15.00 -2.59
CA ARG A 164 -5.66 15.56 -1.70
C ARG A 164 -6.97 14.79 -1.79
N ARG A 165 -7.36 14.45 -3.01
CA ARG A 165 -8.59 13.72 -3.30
C ARG A 165 -8.54 12.29 -2.76
N ALA A 166 -7.44 11.58 -3.01
CA ALA A 166 -7.25 10.23 -2.49
C ALA A 166 -7.23 10.21 -0.95
N ALA A 167 -6.63 11.22 -0.32
CA ALA A 167 -6.61 11.37 1.13
C ALA A 167 -8.04 11.57 1.69
N ARG A 168 -8.84 12.46 1.09
CA ARG A 168 -10.25 12.65 1.46
C ARG A 168 -11.05 11.36 1.41
N ILE A 169 -10.95 10.63 0.30
CA ILE A 169 -11.64 9.34 0.11
C ILE A 169 -11.21 8.35 1.20
N SER A 170 -9.92 8.27 1.50
CA SER A 170 -9.38 7.35 2.52
C SER A 170 -9.83 7.70 3.93
N LEU A 171 -10.12 8.97 4.21
CA LEU A 171 -10.66 9.46 5.48
C LEU A 171 -12.20 9.47 5.52
N GLY A 172 -12.88 9.05 4.45
CA GLY A 172 -14.34 9.11 4.34
C GLY A 172 -14.90 10.54 4.23
N ILE A 173 -14.07 11.50 3.84
CA ILE A 173 -14.46 12.90 3.63
C ILE A 173 -15.00 13.04 2.19
N PRO A 174 -16.18 13.67 1.98
CA PRO A 174 -16.72 13.92 0.65
C PRO A 174 -15.77 14.73 -0.23
N ASP A 175 -15.69 14.39 -1.52
CA ASP A 175 -14.90 15.14 -2.48
C ASP A 175 -15.59 16.44 -2.87
N THR A 176 -15.19 17.54 -2.22
CA THR A 176 -15.75 18.88 -2.46
C THR A 176 -14.90 19.74 -3.39
N GLU A 177 -13.69 19.31 -3.76
CA GLU A 177 -12.77 20.13 -4.59
C GLU A 177 -13.24 20.27 -6.04
N ASN A 178 -14.10 19.35 -6.52
CA ASN A 178 -14.74 19.40 -7.84
C ASN A 178 -16.25 19.67 -7.78
N ALA A 179 -16.79 20.13 -6.63
CA ALA A 179 -18.17 20.57 -6.56
C ALA A 179 -18.31 21.85 -7.41
N VAL A 180 -18.55 21.68 -8.71
CA VAL A 180 -19.06 22.76 -9.54
C VAL A 180 -20.42 23.09 -8.94
N ASN A 181 -20.51 24.23 -8.26
CA ASN A 181 -21.78 24.84 -7.92
C ASN A 181 -22.42 25.23 -9.25
N VAL A 182 -23.08 24.27 -9.88
CA VAL A 182 -23.95 24.52 -11.00
C VAL A 182 -25.20 25.17 -10.38
N SER A 183 -25.13 26.47 -10.09
CA SER A 183 -26.32 27.29 -9.93
C SER A 183 -26.97 27.46 -11.30
N LEU A 184 -27.37 26.34 -11.91
CA LEU A 184 -28.43 26.35 -12.90
C LEU A 184 -29.69 26.58 -12.10
N SER A 185 -30.19 27.80 -12.18
CA SER A 185 -31.61 28.05 -12.04
C SER A 185 -32.37 26.95 -12.80
N ASN A 186 -33.00 26.07 -12.03
CA ASN A 186 -34.11 25.18 -12.40
C ASN A 186 -33.86 23.79 -12.98
N ILE A 187 -32.69 23.13 -12.85
CA ILE A 187 -32.63 21.67 -13.14
C ILE A 187 -31.69 20.95 -12.17
N SER A 188 -32.26 20.16 -11.24
CA SER A 188 -31.50 19.23 -10.38
C SER A 188 -31.05 18.03 -11.21
N ILE A 189 -29.77 17.99 -11.60
CA ILE A 189 -29.10 16.78 -12.10
C ILE A 189 -28.03 16.41 -11.08
N PHE A 190 -28.21 15.27 -10.41
CA PHE A 190 -27.20 14.71 -9.51
C PHE A 190 -26.19 13.91 -10.34
N TYR A 191 -24.94 14.37 -10.41
CA TYR A 191 -23.83 13.60 -10.97
C TYR A 191 -23.16 12.79 -9.88
N PHE A 192 -23.12 11.46 -10.04
CA PHE A 192 -22.25 10.59 -9.25
C PHE A 192 -21.08 10.14 -10.12
N MET A 193 -19.85 10.29 -9.61
CA MET A 193 -18.66 9.75 -10.25
C MET A 193 -18.34 8.39 -9.66
N ILE A 194 -18.54 7.33 -10.45
CA ILE A 194 -18.29 5.95 -10.02
C ILE A 194 -16.91 5.54 -10.56
N TYR A 195 -16.07 4.95 -9.71
CA TYR A 195 -14.78 4.40 -10.10
C TYR A 195 -14.92 2.90 -10.37
N VAL A 196 -14.85 2.51 -11.64
CA VAL A 196 -14.87 1.09 -12.05
C VAL A 196 -13.62 0.79 -12.85
N SER A 197 -12.85 -0.21 -12.42
CA SER A 197 -11.76 -0.82 -13.20
C SER A 197 -10.72 0.14 -13.80
N GLY A 198 -10.39 1.23 -13.10
CA GLY A 198 -9.28 2.10 -13.50
C GLY A 198 -9.65 3.33 -14.33
N TYR A 199 -10.92 3.54 -14.67
CA TYR A 199 -11.41 4.71 -15.42
C TYR A 199 -12.59 5.39 -14.71
N TYR A 200 -12.80 6.67 -15.01
CA TYR A 200 -13.99 7.42 -14.57
C TYR A 200 -15.08 7.30 -15.63
N GLU A 201 -16.27 6.89 -15.22
CA GLU A 201 -17.44 6.81 -16.09
C GLU A 201 -18.54 7.74 -15.55
N PHE A 202 -19.16 8.53 -16.43
CA PHE A 202 -20.25 9.45 -16.08
C PHE A 202 -21.58 8.74 -16.28
N VAL A 203 -22.34 8.54 -15.21
CA VAL A 203 -23.69 7.96 -15.29
C VAL A 203 -24.72 9.05 -15.05
N VAL A 204 -25.60 9.26 -16.03
CA VAL A 204 -26.74 10.18 -15.94
C VAL A 204 -27.97 9.39 -15.50
N LEU A 205 -28.52 9.70 -14.33
CA LEU A 205 -29.82 9.17 -13.92
C LEU A 205 -30.89 10.24 -14.18
N TYR A 206 -31.87 9.89 -15.02
CA TYR A 206 -33.09 10.68 -15.16
C TYR A 206 -34.04 10.31 -14.02
N PRO A 207 -34.66 11.29 -13.33
CA PRO A 207 -35.74 10.98 -12.40
C PRO A 207 -36.90 10.31 -13.15
N GLN A 208 -37.51 9.29 -12.54
CA GLN A 208 -38.80 8.75 -13.00
C GLN A 208 -39.94 9.72 -12.66
#